data_AF-A0A7W0Y3M8-F1
#
_entry.id   AF-A0A7W0Y3M8-F1
#
_cell.length_a   1.000
_cell.length_b   1.000
_cell.length_c   1.000
_cell.angle_alpha   90.00
_cell.angle_beta   90.00
_cell.angle_gamma   90.00
#
_symmetry.space_group_name_H-M   'P 1'
#
loop_
_entity.id
_entity.type
_entity.pdbx_description
1 polymer ?
#
loop_
_entity_poly.entity_id
_entity_poly.type
_entity_poly.pdbx_seq_one_letter_code
_entity_poly.pdbx_strand_id
1 'polypeptide(L)'
;MIDVPIPSEPDHVRRRPLVQAAIVIVVSIIASILAVVLLAGRQLGLAEGRLDPPERIDTRVFQLETDAEAAVRASAKHLQSYGWVDKQRQRVHVPIEVALELYLKQEQSP
;
A
#
# COMPACT_ATOMS: atom_id res chain seq x y z
N MET A 1 10.10 -48.92 54.10
CA MET A 1 9.54 -48.05 53.04
C MET A 1 10.13 -46.68 53.30
N ILE A 2 11.14 -46.29 52.52
CA ILE A 2 11.93 -45.07 52.77
C ILE A 2 11.26 -43.94 51.99
N ASP A 3 10.78 -42.93 52.69
CA ASP A 3 10.18 -41.73 52.11
C ASP A 3 11.33 -40.82 51.63
N VAL A 4 11.50 -40.71 50.31
CA VAL A 4 12.51 -39.85 49.71
C VAL A 4 11.86 -38.50 49.41
N PRO A 5 12.21 -37.41 50.13
CA PRO A 5 11.66 -36.10 49.84
C PRO A 5 12.17 -35.64 48.47
N ILE A 6 11.26 -35.48 47.50
CA ILE A 6 11.59 -34.93 46.18
C ILE A 6 11.90 -33.44 46.38
N PRO A 7 13.10 -32.96 46.02
CA PRO A 7 13.41 -31.54 46.09
C PRO A 7 12.58 -30.81 45.02
N SER A 8 11.56 -30.07 45.47
CA SER A 8 10.80 -29.17 44.61
C SER A 8 11.72 -28.05 44.11
N GLU A 9 11.91 -27.99 42.79
CA GLU A 9 12.69 -26.93 42.15
C GLU A 9 12.02 -25.57 42.41
N PRO A 10 12.78 -24.52 42.81
CA PRO A 10 12.19 -23.24 43.16
C PRO A 10 11.65 -22.55 41.90
N ASP A 11 10.32 -22.52 41.76
CA ASP A 11 9.58 -21.79 40.73
C ASP A 11 9.63 -20.28 41.00
N HIS A 12 10.80 -19.69 40.83
CA HIS A 12 11.03 -18.26 41.03
C HIS A 12 11.60 -17.66 39.74
N VAL A 13 10.74 -17.55 38.72
CA VAL A 13 11.06 -16.75 37.53
C VAL A 13 11.29 -15.30 37.97
N ARG A 14 12.52 -14.81 37.77
CA ARG A 14 12.91 -13.43 38.10
C ARG A 14 12.00 -12.49 37.28
N ARG A 15 11.00 -11.89 37.94
CA ARG A 15 9.91 -11.13 37.29
C ARG A 15 10.36 -9.85 36.58
N ARG A 16 11.52 -9.29 36.96
CA ARG A 16 12.05 -8.01 36.45
C ARG A 16 12.26 -7.98 34.92
N PRO A 17 12.96 -8.95 34.29
CA PRO A 17 13.11 -8.98 32.83
C PRO A 17 11.79 -9.14 32.07
N LEU A 18 10.82 -9.86 32.64
CA LEU A 18 9.51 -10.07 32.01
C LEU A 18 8.69 -8.77 31.97
N VAL A 19 8.74 -7.99 33.06
CA VAL A 19 8.11 -6.66 33.12
C VAL A 19 8.78 -5.68 32.15
N GLN A 20 10.12 -5.73 32.03
CA GLN A 20 10.85 -4.88 31.07
C GLN A 20 10.46 -5.16 29.63
N ALA A 21 10.36 -6.45 29.24
CA ALA A 21 9.91 -6.83 27.91
C ALA A 21 8.48 -6.35 27.63
N ALA A 22 7.58 -6.51 28.60
CA ALA A 22 6.20 -6.03 28.48
C ALA A 22 6.13 -4.50 28.27
N ILE A 23 6.95 -3.73 28.99
CA ILE A 23 7.02 -2.27 28.83
C ILE A 23 7.48 -1.91 27.41
N VAL A 24 8.53 -2.54 26.89
CA VAL A 24 9.04 -2.26 25.54
C VAL A 24 7.96 -2.53 24.49
N ILE A 25 7.23 -3.65 24.62
CA ILE A 25 6.13 -3.99 23.71
C ILE A 25 5.05 -2.92 23.76
N VAL A 26 4.61 -2.53 24.96
CA VAL A 26 3.57 -1.50 25.14
C VAL A 26 4.00 -0.16 24.56
N VAL A 27 5.23 0.28 24.82
CA VAL A 27 5.77 1.53 24.28
C VAL A 27 5.83 1.48 22.75
N SER A 28 6.25 0.36 22.17
CA SER A 28 6.32 0.20 20.72
C SER A 28 4.93 0.24 20.06
N ILE A 29 3.92 -0.37 20.70
CA ILE A 29 2.53 -0.32 20.23
C ILE A 29 2.01 1.11 20.26
N ILE A 30 2.22 1.83 21.37
CA ILE A 30 1.79 3.23 21.52
C ILE A 30 2.46 4.11 20.46
N ALA A 31 3.77 3.96 20.26
CA ALA A 31 4.50 4.72 19.25
C ALA A 31 3.98 4.45 17.83
N SER A 32 3.66 3.19 17.51
CA SER A 32 3.09 2.81 16.22
C SER A 32 1.70 3.43 16.00
N ILE A 33 0.83 3.39 17.03
CA ILE A 33 -0.50 4.02 16.96
C ILE A 33 -0.36 5.52 16.76
N LEU A 34 0.53 6.17 17.53
CA LEU A 34 0.77 7.60 17.43
C LEU A 34 1.27 8.00 16.04
N ALA A 35 2.19 7.22 15.46
CA ALA A 35 2.70 7.46 14.11
C ALA A 35 1.59 7.40 13.05
N VAL A 36 0.69 6.41 13.14
CA VAL A 36 -0.45 6.27 12.23
C VAL A 36 -1.42 7.44 12.39
N VAL A 37 -1.76 7.82 13.61
CA VAL A 37 -2.66 8.95 13.89
C VAL A 37 -2.08 10.27 13.39
N LEU A 38 -0.79 10.53 13.63
CA LEU A 38 -0.11 11.73 13.14
C LEU A 38 -0.03 11.75 11.62
N LEU A 39 0.24 10.61 10.98
CA LEU A 39 0.30 10.52 9.52
C LEU A 39 -1.09 10.71 8.89
N ALA A 40 -2.13 10.08 9.44
CA ALA A 40 -3.50 10.25 8.98
C ALA A 40 -3.99 11.69 9.18
N GLY A 41 -3.74 12.28 10.35
CA GLY A 41 -4.07 13.68 10.63
C GLY A 41 -3.36 14.65 9.69
N ARG A 42 -2.11 14.37 9.31
CA ARG A 42 -1.38 15.16 8.30
C ARG A 42 -1.97 15.01 6.90
N GLN A 43 -2.43 13.83 6.51
CA GLN A 43 -3.09 13.64 5.21
C GLN A 43 -4.43 14.37 5.14
N LEU A 44 -5.21 14.36 6.24
CA LEU A 44 -6.45 15.12 6.37
C LEU A 44 -6.18 16.64 6.36
N GLY A 45 -5.16 17.13 7.06
CA GLY A 45 -4.79 18.56 7.07
C GLY A 45 -4.13 19.07 5.78
N LEU A 46 -3.48 18.21 4.99
CA LEU A 46 -2.94 18.57 3.67
C LEU A 46 -4.00 18.60 2.57
N ALA A 47 -5.17 18.00 2.80
CA ALA A 47 -6.29 18.06 1.87
C ALA A 47 -7.04 19.40 1.94
N GLU A 48 -7.06 20.06 3.11
CA GLU A 48 -7.72 21.37 3.29
C GLU A 48 -6.79 22.58 2.98
N GLY A 49 -5.47 22.37 2.93
CA GLY A 49 -4.49 23.46 2.81
C GLY A 49 -3.94 23.76 1.40
N ARG A 50 -4.45 23.15 0.33
CA ARG A 50 -3.91 23.34 -1.03
C ARG A 50 -4.95 23.90 -2.01
N LEU A 51 -5.46 25.08 -1.68
CA LEU A 51 -6.13 25.97 -2.63
C LEU A 51 -5.42 27.32 -2.65
N ASP A 52 -4.10 27.32 -2.87
CA ASP A 52 -3.47 28.51 -3.44
C ASP A 52 -3.92 28.57 -4.90
N PRO A 53 -4.59 29.65 -5.36
CA PRO A 53 -4.82 29.84 -6.79
C PRO A 53 -3.45 29.87 -7.47
N PRO A 54 -3.24 29.09 -8.55
CA PRO A 54 -1.94 29.07 -9.20
C PRO A 54 -1.61 30.48 -9.67
N GLU A 55 -0.52 31.04 -9.12
CA GLU A 55 0.15 32.19 -9.69
C GLU A 55 0.34 31.90 -11.18
N ARG A 56 -0.23 32.74 -12.03
CA ARG A 56 -0.09 32.65 -13.48
C ARG A 56 1.37 32.92 -13.81
N ILE A 57 2.19 31.88 -13.75
CA ILE A 57 3.48 31.84 -14.41
C ILE A 57 3.16 31.93 -15.90
N ASP A 58 3.46 33.08 -16.50
CA ASP A 58 3.46 33.26 -17.95
C ASP A 58 4.54 32.34 -18.54
N THR A 59 4.12 31.08 -18.69
CA THR A 59 4.93 30.01 -19.21
C THR A 59 4.84 30.19 -20.70
N ARG A 60 5.71 31.04 -21.27
CA ARG A 60 6.14 30.84 -22.66
C ARG A 60 6.74 29.45 -22.68
N VAL A 61 5.89 28.49 -23.02
CA VAL A 61 6.17 27.06 -23.06
C VAL A 61 7.31 26.89 -24.05
N PHE A 62 8.54 26.82 -23.53
CA PHE A 62 9.64 26.26 -24.30
C PHE A 62 9.30 24.78 -24.44
N GLN A 63 8.69 24.44 -25.58
CA GLN A 63 8.43 23.06 -25.99
C GLN A 63 9.79 22.41 -26.32
N LEU A 64 10.58 22.09 -25.28
CA LEU A 64 11.54 21.02 -25.38
C LEU A 64 10.78 19.74 -25.06
N GLU A 65 10.02 19.27 -26.03
CA GLU A 65 9.55 17.89 -26.08
C GLU A 65 10.80 17.03 -26.18
N THR A 66 11.28 16.55 -25.03
CA THR A 66 12.42 15.65 -25.00
C THR A 66 11.98 14.32 -25.59
N ASP A 67 12.85 13.68 -26.39
CA ASP A 67 12.58 12.35 -26.97
C ASP A 67 12.14 11.32 -25.91
N ALA A 68 12.56 11.53 -24.65
CA ALA A 68 12.13 10.76 -23.50
C ALA A 68 10.64 10.89 -23.19
N GLU A 69 10.05 12.08 -23.26
CA GLU A 69 8.61 12.30 -23.01
C GLU A 69 7.73 11.75 -24.13
N ALA A 70 8.21 11.81 -25.38
CA ALA A 70 7.58 11.17 -26.52
C ALA A 70 7.61 9.63 -26.39
N ALA A 71 8.74 9.07 -25.97
CA ALA A 71 8.88 7.64 -25.72
C ALA A 71 8.00 7.15 -24.55
N VAL A 72 7.87 7.94 -23.48
CA VAL A 72 6.99 7.62 -22.33
C VAL A 72 5.52 7.66 -22.74
N ARG A 73 5.09 8.65 -23.53
CA ARG A 73 3.70 8.70 -24.05
C ARG A 73 3.40 7.53 -25.00
N ALA A 74 4.34 7.18 -25.88
CA ALA A 74 4.20 6.02 -26.76
C ALA A 74 4.11 4.71 -25.96
N SER A 75 4.94 4.57 -24.92
CA SER A 75 4.94 3.39 -24.03
C SER A 75 3.65 3.29 -23.20
N ALA A 76 3.17 4.41 -22.66
CA ALA A 76 1.91 4.47 -21.90
C ALA A 76 0.71 4.07 -22.76
N LYS A 77 0.66 4.52 -24.02
CA LYS A 77 -0.38 4.12 -24.97
C LYS A 77 -0.32 2.63 -25.30
N HIS A 78 0.88 2.07 -25.41
CA HIS A 78 1.07 0.64 -25.66
C HIS A 78 0.66 -0.20 -24.43
N LEU A 79 0.99 0.24 -23.22
CA LEU A 79 0.59 -0.41 -21.97
C LEU A 79 -0.94 -0.47 -21.79
N GLN A 80 -1.66 0.57 -22.21
CA GLN A 80 -3.13 0.60 -22.17
C GLN A 80 -3.79 -0.42 -23.11
N SER A 81 -3.06 -0.95 -24.09
CA SER A 81 -3.58 -1.99 -24.99
C SER A 81 -3.54 -3.40 -24.39
N TYR A 82 -2.81 -3.60 -23.29
CA TYR A 82 -2.73 -4.90 -22.62
C TYR A 82 -3.78 -5.00 -21.51
N GLY A 83 -4.56 -6.07 -21.54
CA GLY A 83 -5.37 -6.47 -20.39
C GLY A 83 -4.50 -6.97 -19.24
N TRP A 84 -5.00 -6.85 -18.01
CA TRP A 84 -4.31 -7.32 -16.81
C TRP A 84 -5.25 -8.09 -15.88
N VAL A 85 -4.68 -8.92 -15.01
CA VAL A 85 -5.43 -9.82 -14.11
C VAL A 85 -5.32 -9.34 -12.67
N ASP A 86 -6.45 -8.98 -12.06
CA ASP A 86 -6.59 -8.76 -10.64
C ASP A 86 -6.76 -10.12 -9.93
N LYS A 87 -5.67 -10.65 -9.39
CA LYS A 87 -5.66 -11.94 -8.69
C LYS A 87 -6.40 -11.91 -7.34
N GLN A 88 -6.49 -10.75 -6.69
CA GLN A 88 -7.17 -10.63 -5.39
C GLN A 88 -8.68 -10.68 -5.55
N ARG A 89 -9.18 -10.06 -6.63
CA ARG A 89 -10.62 -10.02 -6.94
C ARG A 89 -11.06 -11.07 -7.94
N GLN A 90 -10.12 -11.88 -8.44
CA GLN A 90 -10.33 -12.87 -9.51
C GLN A 90 -11.01 -12.25 -10.75
N ARG A 91 -10.58 -11.05 -11.16
CA ARG A 91 -11.15 -10.31 -12.30
C ARG A 91 -10.09 -10.08 -13.38
N VAL A 92 -10.50 -10.20 -14.63
CA VAL A 92 -9.67 -9.85 -15.78
C VAL A 92 -10.14 -8.50 -16.32
N HIS A 93 -9.24 -7.53 -16.34
CA HIS A 93 -9.46 -6.23 -16.96
C HIS A 93 -8.96 -6.30 -18.39
N VAL A 94 -9.88 -6.23 -19.34
CA VAL A 94 -9.59 -6.14 -20.78
C VAL A 94 -9.98 -4.75 -21.29
N PRO A 95 -9.23 -4.19 -22.25
CA PRO A 95 -9.66 -3.00 -22.98
C PRO A 95 -11.04 -3.21 -23.60
N ILE A 96 -11.84 -2.15 -23.67
CA ILE A 96 -13.25 -2.23 -24.09
C ILE A 96 -13.37 -2.71 -25.54
N GLU A 97 -12.41 -2.37 -26.39
CA GLU A 97 -12.34 -2.78 -27.79
C GLU A 97 -12.20 -4.31 -27.92
N VAL A 98 -11.33 -4.91 -27.10
CA VAL A 98 -11.11 -6.35 -27.05
C VAL A 98 -12.33 -7.05 -26.44
N ALA A 99 -12.94 -6.47 -25.41
CA ALA A 99 -14.15 -7.01 -24.80
C ALA A 99 -15.32 -7.07 -25.80
N LEU A 100 -15.47 -6.02 -26.63
CA LEU A 100 -16.51 -5.97 -27.66
C LEU A 100 -16.27 -7.03 -28.75
N GLU A 101 -15.04 -7.21 -29.21
CA GLU A 101 -14.68 -8.24 -30.18
C GLU A 101 -14.98 -9.65 -29.66
N LEU A 102 -14.62 -9.94 -28.41
CA LEU A 102 -14.92 -11.23 -27.77
C LEU A 102 -16.42 -11.49 -27.67
N TYR A 103 -17.20 -10.47 -27.31
CA TYR A 103 -18.66 -10.57 -27.23
C TYR A 103 -19.29 -10.87 -28.60
N LEU A 104 -18.91 -10.12 -29.63
CA LEU A 104 -19.42 -10.30 -30.99
C LEU A 104 -19.02 -11.66 -31.57
N LYS A 105 -17.81 -12.14 -31.27
CA LYS A 105 -17.35 -13.46 -31.68
C LYS A 105 -18.13 -14.59 -30.99
N GLN A 106 -18.51 -14.40 -29.74
CA GLN A 106 -19.32 -15.37 -29.00
C GLN A 106 -20.74 -15.48 -29.57
N GLU A 107 -21.37 -14.38 -29.99
CA GLU A 107 -22.69 -14.41 -30.65
C GLU A 107 -22.68 -15.10 -32.01
N GLN A 108 -21.51 -15.21 -32.66
CA GLN A 108 -21.37 -15.83 -33.98
C GLN A 108 -20.98 -17.32 -33.92
N SER A 109 -20.71 -17.88 -32.74
CA SER A 109 -20.48 -19.31 -32.56
C SER A 109 -21.81 -20.03 -32.26
N PRO A 110 -22.28 -20.94 -33.14
CA PRO A 110 -23.54 -21.68 -32.96
C PRO A 110 -23.52 -22.67 -31.79
#